data_AF-A0A946AH89-F1
#
_entry.id   AF-A0A946AH89-F1
#
_cell.length_a   1.000
_cell.length_b   1.000
_cell.length_c   1.000
_cell.angle_alpha   90.00
_cell.angle_beta   90.00
_cell.angle_gamma   90.00
#
_symmetry.space_group_name_H-M   'P 1'
#
loop_
_entity.id
_entity.type
_entity.pdbx_description
1 polymer ?
#
loop_
_entity_poly.entity_id
_entity_poly.type
_entity_poly.pdbx_seq_one_letter_code
_entity_poly.pdbx_strand_id
1 'polypeptide(L)' 'MSQSEVERFVEAMKSDPALLSEVTSNAAGIGSVVEIARGRGYDISIHEAKSYVQSQSSVELSD' A
#
# COMPACT_ATOMS: atom_id res chain seq x y z
N MET A 1 -5.85 -10.76 -15.63
CA MET A 1 -6.13 -10.44 -14.22
C MET A 1 -5.82 -8.96 -14.05
N SER A 2 -6.76 -8.15 -13.57
CA SER A 2 -6.47 -6.76 -13.25
C SER A 2 -5.77 -6.78 -11.89
N GLN A 3 -4.47 -6.46 -11.85
CA GLN A 3 -3.77 -6.20 -10.59
C GLN A 3 -4.45 -5.01 -9.91
N SER A 4 -4.70 -5.10 -8.61
CA SER A 4 -5.20 -3.94 -7.86
C SER A 4 -4.11 -2.87 -7.82
N GLU A 5 -4.46 -1.59 -7.91
CA GLU A 5 -3.49 -0.50 -7.86
C GLU A 5 -2.66 -0.50 -6.57
N VAL A 6 -3.26 -0.97 -5.47
CA VAL A 6 -2.55 -1.24 -4.21
C VAL A 6 -1.46 -2.30 -4.35
N GLU A 7 -1.71 -3.40 -5.06
CA GLU A 7 -0.70 -4.44 -5.26
C GLU A 7 0.47 -3.90 -6.06
N ARG A 8 0.18 -3.14 -7.13
CA ARG A 8 1.20 -2.46 -7.94
C ARG A 8 2.06 -1.51 -7.11
N PHE A 9 1.43 -0.75 -6.21
CA PHE A 9 2.13 0.15 -5.31
C PHE A 9 2.98 -0.61 -4.28
N VAL A 10 2.47 -1.70 -3.71
CA VAL A 10 3.22 -2.55 -2.76
C VAL A 10 4.40 -3.23 -3.46
N GLU A 11 4.24 -3.71 -4.69
CA GLU A 11 5.35 -4.22 -5.50
C GLU A 11 6.39 -3.13 -5.78
N ALA A 12 5.95 -1.90 -6.11
CA ALA A 12 6.85 -0.77 -6.28
C ALA A 12 7.60 -0.45 -4.98
N MET A 13 6.94 -0.50 -3.81
CA MET A 13 7.60 -0.33 -2.51
C MET A 13 8.65 -1.41 -2.24
N LYS A 14 8.37 -2.67 -2.64
CA LYS A 14 9.32 -3.78 -2.49
C LYS A 14 10.51 -3.66 -3.43
N SER A 15 10.29 -3.17 -4.65
CA SER A 15 11.35 -3.01 -5.65
C SER A 15 12.12 -1.70 -5.50
N ASP A 16 11.55 -0.70 -4.83
CA ASP A 16 12.11 0.64 -4.68
C ASP A 16 12.28 0.99 -3.18
N PRO A 17 13.48 0.77 -2.61
CA PRO A 17 13.71 0.99 -1.18
C PRO A 17 13.61 2.46 -0.77
N ALA A 18 13.78 3.40 -1.72
CA ALA A 18 13.57 4.82 -1.45
C ALA A 18 12.08 5.13 -1.25
N LEU A 19 11.21 4.57 -2.08
CA LEU A 19 9.75 4.62 -1.87
C LEU A 19 9.36 3.97 -0.54
N LEU A 20 9.89 2.79 -0.22
CA LEU A 20 9.65 2.13 1.06
C LEU A 20 10.04 3.05 2.23
N SER A 21 11.24 3.63 2.18
CA SER A 21 11.73 4.52 3.23
C SER A 21 10.91 5.79 3.36
N GLU A 22 10.49 6.39 2.24
CA GLU A 22 9.60 7.55 2.23
C GLU A 22 8.25 7.23 2.89
N VAL A 23 7.63 6.12 2.52
CA VAL A 23 6.35 5.67 3.10
C VAL A 23 6.51 5.33 4.57
N THR A 24 7.52 4.55 4.96
CA THR A 24 7.74 4.19 6.37
C THR A 24 8.10 5.40 7.23
N SER A 25 8.78 6.41 6.67
CA SER A 25 9.21 7.59 7.43
C SER A 25 8.14 8.70 7.47
N ASN A 26 7.26 8.80 6.48
CA ASN A 26 6.24 9.85 6.39
C ASN A 26 4.82 9.36 6.66
N ALA A 27 4.53 8.08 6.45
CA ALA A 27 3.18 7.57 6.63
C ALA A 27 2.89 7.26 8.10
N ALA A 28 2.15 8.16 8.74
CA ALA A 28 1.62 7.92 10.10
C ALA A 28 0.41 6.97 10.11
N GLY A 29 -0.11 6.56 8.95
CA GLY A 29 -1.23 5.64 8.81
C GLY A 29 -1.63 5.44 7.35
N ILE A 30 -2.65 4.60 7.12
CA ILE A 30 -3.13 4.22 5.78
C ILE A 30 -3.49 5.44 4.94
N GLY A 31 -4.06 6.50 5.53
CA GLY A 31 -4.38 7.74 4.82
C GLY A 31 -3.14 8.39 4.19
N SER A 32 -2.07 8.53 4.95
CA SER A 32 -0.80 9.10 4.46
C SER A 32 -0.14 8.21 3.40
N VAL A 33 -0.22 6.87 3.54
CA VAL A 33 0.27 5.94 2.50
C VAL A 33 -0.45 6.19 1.18
N VAL A 34 -1.78 6.36 1.23
CA VAL A 34 -2.61 6.60 0.05
C VAL A 34 -2.31 7.96 -0.59
N GLU A 35 -2.08 9.00 0.21
CA GLU A 35 -1.68 10.31 -0.32
C GLU A 35 -0.32 10.26 -1.03
N ILE A 36 0.68 9.58 -0.46
CA ILE A 36 1.99 9.38 -1.08
C ILE A 36 1.84 8.62 -2.41
N ALA A 37 1.02 7.57 -2.43
CA ALA A 37 0.76 6.81 -3.63
C ALA A 37 0.10 7.66 -4.73
N ARG A 38 -0.94 8.44 -4.38
CA ARG A 38 -1.58 9.37 -5.33
C ARG A 38 -0.63 10.43 -5.85
N GLY A 39 0.26 10.95 -5.00
CA GLY A 39 1.31 11.90 -5.41
C GLY A 39 2.24 11.33 -6.49
N ARG A 40 2.36 10.00 -6.57
CA ARG A 40 3.16 9.29 -7.59
C ARG A 40 2.34 8.78 -8.78
N GLY A 41 1.05 9.09 -8.83
CA GLY A 41 0.15 8.71 -9.94
C GLY A 41 -0.57 7.37 -9.75
N TYR A 42 -0.53 6.77 -8.54
CA TYR A 42 -1.34 5.60 -8.23
C TYR A 42 -2.73 6.01 -7.78
N ASP A 43 -3.77 5.54 -8.47
CA ASP A 43 -5.16 5.78 -8.07
C ASP A 43 -5.57 4.79 -6.98
N ILE A 44 -5.14 5.06 -5.75
CA ILE A 44 -5.46 4.23 -4.59
C ILE A 44 -6.49 4.94 -3.71
N SER A 45 -7.47 4.17 -3.25
CA SER A 45 -8.41 4.60 -2.21
C SER A 45 -8.04 4.05 -0.83
N ILE A 46 -8.37 4.81 0.22
CA ILE A 46 -8.21 4.37 1.62
C ILE A 46 -8.96 3.05 1.87
N HIS A 47 -10.12 2.86 1.23
CA HIS A 47 -10.88 1.61 1.33
C HIS A 47 -10.11 0.42 0.76
N GLU A 48 -9.50 0.55 -0.43
CA GLU A 48 -8.70 -0.50 -1.03
C GLU A 48 -7.45 -0.81 -0.21
N ALA A 49 -6.72 0.22 0.22
CA ALA A 49 -5.54 0.04 1.05
C ALA A 49 -5.89 -0.65 2.39
N LYS A 50 -7.02 -0.27 3.01
CA LYS A 50 -7.53 -0.92 4.22
C LYS A 50 -7.96 -2.37 3.96
N SER A 51 -8.66 -2.62 2.86
CA SER A 51 -9.05 -3.98 2.45
C SER A 51 -7.82 -4.86 2.21
N TYR A 52 -6.78 -4.32 1.58
CA TYR A 52 -5.52 -5.03 1.33
C TYR A 52 -4.79 -5.39 2.62
N VAL A 53 -4.63 -4.42 3.53
CA VAL A 53 -4.02 -4.67 4.86
C VAL A 53 -4.84 -5.71 5.63
N GLN A 54 -6.17 -5.61 5.60
CA GLN A 54 -7.04 -6.57 6.28
C GLN A 54 -6.97 -7.97 5.66
N SER A 55 -6.89 -8.09 4.32
CA SER A 55 -6.66 -9.36 3.64
C SER A 55 -5.28 -9.95 3.96
N GLN A 56 -4.23 -9.12 4.03
CA GLN A 56 -2.90 -9.55 4.48
C GLN A 56 -2.92 -10.08 5.93
N SER A 57 -3.51 -9.33 6.86
CA SER A 57 -3.59 -9.72 8.27
C SER A 57 -4.49 -10.95 8.50
N SER A 58 -5.54 -11.12 7.68
CA SER A 58 -6.43 -12.28 7.77
C SER A 58 -5.78 -13.58 7.30
N VAL A 59 -4.73 -13.50 6.47
CA VAL A 59 -3.96 -14.68 6.03
C VAL A 59 -3.06 -15.20 7.17
N GLU A 60 -2.65 -14.35 8.11
CA GLU A 60 -1.78 -14.74 9.23
C GLU A 60 -2.52 -15.37 10.43
N LEU A 61 -3.86 -15.36 10.46
CA LEU A 61 -4.68 -15.89 11.56
C LEU A 61 -5.38 -17.23 11.24
N SER A 62 -5.02 -17.87 10.12
CA SER A 62 -5.48 -19.22 9.78
C SER A 62 -4.32 -20.21 9.87
N ASP A 63 -3.81 -20.47 11.08
CA ASP A 63 -3.07 -21.70 11.43
C ASP A 63 -3.31 -22.06 12.90
#